data_AF-A0A1Q7VLV9-F1
#
_entry.id   AF-A0A1Q7VLV9-F1
#
_cell.length_a   1.000
_cell.length_b   1.000
_cell.length_c   1.000
_cell.angle_alpha   90.00
_cell.angle_beta   90.00
_cell.angle_gamma   90.00
#
_symmetry.space_group_name_H-M   'P 1'
#
loop_
_entity.id
_entity.type
_entity.pdbx_description
1 polymer ?
#
loop_
_entity_poly.entity_id
_entity_poly.type
_entity_poly.pdbx_seq_one_letter_code
_entity_poly.pdbx_strand_id
1 'polypeptide(L)'
;MTAYAIGDHSVVLETTEGREIRITAWHDRAAGEYVSEYERRGVVRSGGHELRVWAQTPAYKRCTADDAASCLEAAVLEVDRVKVY
;
A
#
# COMPACT_ATOMS: atom_id res chain seq x y z
N MET A 1 0.19 -7.53 -20.16
CA MET A 1 0.08 -8.92 -19.67
C MET A 1 -0.13 -8.84 -18.17
N THR A 2 -1.32 -9.16 -17.68
CA THR A 2 -1.66 -9.02 -16.25
C THR A 2 -1.27 -10.32 -15.54
N ALA A 3 -0.09 -10.32 -14.92
CA ALA A 3 0.29 -11.38 -13.99
C ALA A 3 -0.28 -11.01 -12.62
N TYR A 4 -1.34 -11.68 -12.18
CA TYR A 4 -1.78 -11.54 -10.79
C TYR A 4 -0.85 -12.38 -9.92
N ALA A 5 -0.35 -11.79 -8.83
CA ALA A 5 0.43 -12.47 -7.81
C ALA A 5 -0.42 -12.50 -6.53
N ILE A 6 -0.51 -13.67 -5.89
CA ILE A 6 -1.08 -13.83 -4.56
C ILE A 6 0.12 -13.96 -3.62
N GLY A 7 0.23 -13.07 -2.62
CA GLY A 7 1.32 -13.10 -1.66
C GLY A 7 0.96 -12.36 -0.37
N ASP A 8 1.50 -12.85 0.75
CA ASP A 8 1.21 -12.37 2.12
C ASP A 8 2.00 -11.10 2.51
N HIS A 9 2.60 -10.39 1.53
CA HIS A 9 3.51 -9.27 1.77
C HIS A 9 2.77 -7.93 1.91
N SER A 10 1.82 -7.86 2.83
CA SER A 10 1.10 -6.63 3.11
C SER A 10 1.07 -6.29 4.59
N VAL A 11 1.12 -5.00 4.89
CA VAL A 11 0.92 -4.45 6.24
C VAL A 11 -0.17 -3.40 6.22
N VAL A 12 -0.92 -3.28 7.31
CA VAL A 12 -1.90 -2.22 7.51
C VAL A 12 -1.46 -1.41 8.72
N LEU A 13 -1.44 -0.09 8.55
CA LEU A 13 -1.09 0.87 9.59
C LEU A 13 -2.14 1.95 9.70
N GLU A 14 -2.35 2.41 10.93
CA GLU A 14 -3.15 3.58 11.25
C GLU A 14 -2.21 4.76 11.49
N THR A 15 -2.37 5.82 10.70
CA THR A 15 -1.65 7.08 10.89
C THR A 15 -2.13 7.78 12.16
N THR A 16 -1.34 8.72 12.68
CA THR A 16 -1.74 9.55 13.84
C THR A 16 -3.03 10.37 13.63
N GLU A 17 -3.48 10.51 12.38
CA GLU A 17 -4.73 11.17 12.01
C GLU A 17 -5.92 10.19 11.86
N GLY A 18 -5.74 8.93 12.27
CA GLY A 18 -6.78 7.90 12.20
C GLY A 18 -7.04 7.34 10.79
N ARG A 19 -6.15 7.62 9.82
CA ARG A 19 -6.25 7.05 8.47
C ARG A 19 -5.61 5.68 8.43
N GLU A 20 -6.32 4.70 7.90
CA GLU A 20 -5.81 3.35 7.64
C GLU A 20 -5.17 3.31 6.24
N ILE A 21 -3.91 2.90 6.17
CA ILE A 21 -3.14 2.71 4.95
C ILE A 21 -2.73 1.23 4.87
N ARG A 22 -3.03 0.58 3.74
CA ARG A 22 -2.50 -0.73 3.40
C ARG A 22 -1.31 -0.55 2.47
N ILE A 23 -0.19 -1.17 2.82
CA ILE A 23 1.00 -1.25 2.00
C ILE A 23 1.10 -2.68 1.50
N THR A 24 1.31 -2.87 0.21
CA THR A 24 1.59 -4.18 -0.39
C THR A 24 2.93 -4.12 -1.11
N ALA A 25 3.84 -5.03 -0.78
CA ALA A 25 5.07 -5.23 -1.55
C ALA A 25 4.82 -6.31 -2.60
N TRP A 26 4.99 -5.98 -3.88
CA TRP A 26 4.88 -6.94 -4.97
C TRP A 26 6.21 -7.02 -5.73
N HIS A 27 6.52 -8.22 -6.23
CA HIS A 27 7.77 -8.44 -6.94
C HIS A 27 7.66 -8.01 -8.41
N ASP A 28 8.36 -6.93 -8.77
CA ASP A 28 8.54 -6.51 -10.16
C ASP A 28 9.57 -7.43 -10.83
N ARG A 29 9.06 -8.40 -11.59
CA ARG A 29 9.89 -9.37 -12.30
C ARG A 29 10.74 -8.75 -13.41
N ALA A 30 10.38 -7.57 -13.93
CA ALA A 30 11.17 -6.92 -14.96
C ALA A 30 12.40 -6.22 -14.37
N ALA A 31 12.24 -5.60 -13.20
CA ALA A 31 13.33 -4.95 -12.47
C ALA A 31 14.12 -5.93 -11.57
N GLY A 32 13.50 -7.04 -11.14
CA GLY A 32 14.08 -7.98 -10.18
C GLY A 32 14.02 -7.50 -8.73
N GLU A 33 13.13 -6.56 -8.43
CA GLU A 33 13.00 -5.91 -7.11
C GLU A 33 11.56 -6.00 -6.60
N TYR A 34 11.36 -5.88 -5.29
CA TYR A 34 10.06 -5.65 -4.68
C TYR A 34 9.72 -4.16 -4.70
N VAL A 35 8.47 -3.83 -5.07
CA VAL A 35 7.97 -2.47 -5.17
C VAL A 35 6.77 -2.30 -4.25
N SER A 36 6.73 -1.19 -3.50
CA SER A 36 5.62 -0.87 -2.62
C SER A 36 4.45 -0.23 -3.37
N GLU A 37 3.24 -0.68 -3.09
CA GLU A 37 1.99 -0.02 -3.42
C GLU A 37 1.22 0.39 -2.18
N TYR A 38 0.54 1.53 -2.27
CA TYR A 38 -0.19 2.12 -1.17
C TYR A 38 -1.67 2.24 -1.51
N GLU A 39 -2.50 1.84 -0.56
CA GLU A 39 -3.94 1.99 -0.65
C GLU A 39 -4.46 2.62 0.64
N ARG A 40 -5.39 3.56 0.50
CA ARG A 40 -6.09 4.17 1.63
C ARG A 40 -7.44 3.50 1.81
N ARG A 41 -7.87 3.32 3.07
CA ARG A 41 -9.25 2.88 3.34
C ARG A 41 -10.24 4.02 3.08
N GLY A 42 -11.26 3.72 2.29
CA GLY A 42 -12.35 4.62 1.96
C GLY A 42 -13.72 3.94 2.09
N VAL A 43 -14.77 4.72 1.91
CA VAL A 43 -16.15 4.24 1.89
C VAL A 43 -16.74 4.48 0.50
N VAL A 44 -17.25 3.42 -0.11
CA VAL A 44 -18.05 3.50 -1.33
C VAL A 44 -19.51 3.26 -0.96
N ARG A 45 -20.39 4.15 -1.41
CA ARG A 45 -21.83 4.01 -1.24
C ARG A 45 -22.43 3.40 -2.49
N SER A 46 -23.13 2.29 -2.36
CA SER A 46 -23.82 1.62 -3.46
C SER A 46 -25.14 1.05 -2.97
N GLY A 47 -26.25 1.42 -3.63
CA GLY A 47 -27.58 0.87 -3.33
C GLY A 47 -28.06 1.06 -1.88
N GLY A 48 -27.65 2.14 -1.20
CA GLY A 48 -27.97 2.36 0.22
C GLY A 48 -27.05 1.66 1.22
N HIS A 49 -26.07 0.89 0.74
CA HIS A 49 -25.05 0.25 1.57
C HIS A 49 -23.74 1.04 1.56
N GLU A 50 -23.06 1.07 2.71
CA GLU A 50 -21.69 1.58 2.83
C GLU A 50 -20.71 0.39 2.84
N LEU A 51 -19.80 0.37 1.86
CA LEU A 51 -18.75 -0.63 1.73
C LEU A 51 -17.40 0.02 2.06
N ARG A 52 -16.65 -0.57 2.99
CA ARG A 52 -15.26 -0.18 3.23
C ARG A 52 -14.36 -0.86 2.21
N VAL A 53 -13.62 -0.06 1.45
CA VAL A 53 -12.75 -0.55 0.37
C VAL A 53 -11.35 0.04 0.50
N TRP A 54 -10.39 -0.67 -0.06
CA TRP A 54 -9.04 -0.16 -0.29
C TRP A 54 -8.98 0.45 -1.68
N ALA A 55 -8.45 1.67 -1.79
CA ALA A 55 -8.26 2.36 -3.06
C ALA A 55 -6.82 2.85 -3.16
N GLN A 56 -6.19 2.65 -4.32
CA GLN A 56 -4.82 3.12 -4.57
C GLN A 56 -4.70 4.62 -4.30
N THR A 57 -3.57 5.01 -3.71
CA THR A 57 -3.27 6.41 -3.42
C THR A 57 -1.86 6.79 -3.92
N PRO A 58 -1.70 7.92 -4.63
CA PRO A 58 -0.40 8.41 -5.06
C PRO A 58 0.31 9.24 -3.97
N ALA A 59 -0.20 9.26 -2.74
CA ALA A 59 0.23 10.18 -1.71
C ALA A 59 1.62 9.87 -1.12
N TYR A 60 2.17 8.69 -1.38
CA TYR A 60 3.45 8.22 -0.86
C TYR A 60 4.36 7.80 -2.01
N LYS A 61 5.66 8.04 -1.85
CA LYS A 61 6.64 7.60 -2.84
C LYS A 61 6.75 6.08 -2.84
N ARG A 62 6.87 5.48 -4.03
CA ARG A 62 7.20 4.05 -4.15
C ARG A 62 8.59 3.78 -3.61
N CYS A 63 8.70 2.77 -2.77
CA CYS A 63 9.93 2.18 -2.27
C CYS A 63 10.24 0.92 -3.07
N THR A 64 11.53 0.65 -3.27
CA THR A 64 12.01 -0.61 -3.85
C THR A 64 13.07 -1.26 -2.97
N ALA A 65 13.16 -2.59 -2.99
CA ALA A 65 14.18 -3.36 -2.28
C ALA A 65 14.33 -4.78 -2.87
N ASP A 66 15.42 -5.47 -2.52
CA ASP A 66 15.71 -6.84 -2.99
C ASP A 66 14.75 -7.89 -2.40
N ASP A 67 14.13 -7.60 -1.25
CA ASP A 67 13.19 -8.47 -0.57
C ASP A 67 11.94 -7.72 -0.07
N ALA A 68 10.86 -8.48 0.15
CA ALA A 68 9.57 -7.94 0.54
C ALA A 68 9.60 -7.23 1.91
N ALA A 69 10.37 -7.74 2.88
CA ALA A 69 10.40 -7.18 4.22
C ALA A 69 11.08 -5.82 4.21
N SER A 70 12.27 -5.72 3.59
CA SER A 70 12.99 -4.46 3.41
C SER A 70 12.16 -3.41 2.65
N CYS A 71 11.39 -3.86 1.63
CA CYS A 71 10.49 -2.98 0.88
C CYS A 71 9.37 -2.42 1.77
N LEU A 72 8.76 -3.28 2.60
CA LEU A 72 7.69 -2.87 3.53
C LEU A 72 8.22 -1.97 4.63
N GLU A 73 9.39 -2.25 5.21
CA GLU A 73 10.02 -1.39 6.22
C GLU A 73 10.28 0.02 5.68
N ALA A 74 10.86 0.12 4.48
CA ALA A 74 11.08 1.41 3.83
C ALA A 74 9.76 2.16 3.57
N ALA A 75 8.72 1.45 3.14
CA ALA A 75 7.41 2.01 2.86
C ALA A 75 6.67 2.48 4.13
N VAL A 76 6.80 1.75 5.24
CA VAL A 76 6.26 2.17 6.55
C VAL A 76 6.91 3.48 6.98
N LEU A 77 8.23 3.61 6.83
CA LEU A 77 8.97 4.84 7.14
C LEU A 77 8.55 6.02 6.25
N GLU A 78 8.24 5.76 4.98
CA GLU A 78 7.70 6.79 4.07
C GLU A 78 6.35 7.31 4.57
N VAL A 79 5.42 6.43 4.96
CA VAL A 79 4.11 6.84 5.48
C VAL A 79 4.22 7.61 6.80
N ASP A 80 5.14 7.21 7.68
CA ASP A 80 5.39 7.94 8.94
C ASP A 80 5.94 9.35 8.70
N ARG A 81 6.81 9.52 7.70
CA ARG A 81 7.41 10.82 7.34
C ARG A 81 6.43 11.78 6.67
N VAL A 82 5.54 11.27 5.82
CA VAL A 82 4.65 12.11 5.01
C VAL A 82 3.32 12.33 5.71
N LYS A 83 3.17 13.51 6.34
CA LYS A 83 1.86 14.02 6.76
C LYS A 83 1.11 14.57 5.55
N VAL A 84 0.31 13.72 4.91
CA VAL A 84 -0.57 14.15 3.82
C VAL A 84 -1.71 14.99 4.42
N TYR A 85 -1.92 16.23 3.96
CA TYR A 85 -2.99 17.14 4.40
C TYR A 85 -4.16 17.15 3.41
#